data_AF-A0A371P6I4-F1
#
_entry.id   AF-A0A371P6I4-F1
#
_cell.length_a   1.000
_cell.length_b   1.000
_cell.length_c   1.000
_cell.angle_alpha   90.00
_cell.angle_beta   90.00
_cell.angle_gamma   90.00
#
_symmetry.space_group_name_H-M   'P 1'
#
loop_
_entity.id
_entity.type
_entity.pdbx_description
1 polymer ?
#
loop_
_entity_poly.entity_id
_entity_poly.type
_entity_poly.pdbx_seq_one_letter_code
_entity_poly.pdbx_strand_id
1 'polypeptide(L)'
;MKQLLIFVLFAAMLCWIMFSPIYKHVVIVRQAVLQQEVDYLLEVGASGTYGYISPAMQRQSMQRLASFGLREQDIYYEYATTSGVSATDSSNPVLRGTGISLTISYPYENLFVIDSLIGIQPIAPYERMKAFGMKMSEYVP
;
A
#
# COMPACT_ATOMS: atom_id res chain seq x y z
N MET A 1 23.45 -21.23 34.33
CA MET A 1 22.28 -20.36 33.99
C MET A 1 22.70 -19.03 33.37
N LYS A 2 23.59 -18.24 34.00
CA LYS A 2 24.05 -16.95 33.46
C LYS A 2 24.63 -17.03 32.04
N GLN A 3 25.45 -18.05 31.76
CA GLN A 3 26.04 -18.24 30.43
C GLN A 3 25.00 -18.54 29.35
N LEU A 4 23.98 -19.35 29.67
CA LEU A 4 22.88 -19.64 28.74
C LEU A 4 22.06 -18.38 28.43
N LEU A 5 21.80 -17.55 29.44
CA LEU A 5 21.07 -16.29 29.26
C LEU A 5 21.86 -15.31 28.38
N ILE A 6 23.17 -15.17 28.63
CA ILE A 6 24.06 -14.34 27.78
C ILE A 6 24.06 -14.86 26.34
N PHE A 7 24.15 -16.18 26.16
CA PHE A 7 24.12 -16.80 24.84
C PHE A 7 22.81 -16.51 24.09
N VAL A 8 21.65 -16.66 24.75
CA VAL A 8 20.34 -16.38 24.13
C VAL A 8 20.19 -14.93 23.74
N LEU A 9 20.57 -13.99 24.62
CA LEU A 9 20.51 -12.55 24.30
C LEU A 9 21.43 -12.19 23.12
N PHE A 10 22.65 -12.76 23.10
CA PHE A 10 23.60 -12.52 22.03
C PHE A 10 23.12 -13.10 20.69
N ALA A 11 22.57 -14.32 20.70
CA ALA A 11 21.99 -14.94 19.52
C ALA A 11 20.79 -14.14 18.98
N ALA A 12 19.88 -13.71 19.85
CA ALA A 12 18.73 -12.88 19.48
C ALA A 12 19.17 -11.55 18.84
N MET A 13 20.19 -10.90 19.42
CA MET A 13 20.76 -9.66 18.90
C MET A 13 21.44 -9.86 17.55
N LEU A 14 22.23 -10.93 17.38
CA LEU A 14 22.87 -11.24 16.10
C LEU A 14 21.84 -11.53 15.00
N CYS A 15 20.81 -12.32 15.31
CA CYS A 15 19.70 -12.55 14.39
C CYS A 15 19.03 -11.23 14.00
N TRP A 16 18.72 -10.38 14.97
CA TRP A 16 18.11 -9.08 14.69
C TRP A 16 19.01 -8.21 13.79
N ILE A 17 20.31 -8.08 14.09
CA ILE A 17 21.24 -7.28 13.28
C ILE A 17 21.31 -7.77 11.83
N MET A 18 21.34 -9.09 11.62
CA MET A 18 21.48 -9.67 10.28
C MET A 18 20.25 -9.41 9.40
N PHE A 19 19.06 -9.39 9.99
CA PHE A 19 17.80 -9.29 9.26
C PHE A 19 17.13 -7.91 9.34
N SER A 20 17.57 -7.02 10.24
CA SER A 20 17.01 -5.68 10.40
C SER A 20 17.00 -4.85 9.11
N PRO A 21 18.08 -4.83 8.32
CA PRO A 21 18.09 -4.09 7.06
C PRO A 21 17.08 -4.64 6.06
N ILE A 22 16.95 -5.97 5.99
CA ILE A 22 16.19 -6.65 4.94
C ILE A 22 14.70 -6.32 5.04
N TYR A 23 14.08 -6.51 6.22
CA TYR A 23 12.63 -6.27 6.34
C TYR A 23 12.30 -4.78 6.15
N LYS A 24 13.18 -3.86 6.57
CA LYS A 24 13.00 -2.41 6.35
C LYS A 24 13.00 -2.08 4.86
N HIS A 25 13.92 -2.65 4.09
CA HIS A 25 13.93 -2.49 2.64
C HIS A 25 12.65 -3.04 2.00
N VAL A 26 12.18 -4.22 2.43
CA VAL A 26 10.92 -4.78 1.91
C VAL A 26 9.74 -3.84 2.19
N VAL A 27 9.63 -3.27 3.39
CA VAL A 27 8.57 -2.29 3.72
C VAL A 27 8.66 -1.05 2.83
N ILE A 28 9.85 -0.50 2.66
CA ILE A 28 10.05 0.70 1.82
C ILE A 28 9.66 0.42 0.37
N VAL A 29 10.07 -0.73 -0.18
CA VAL A 29 9.70 -1.11 -1.55
C VAL A 29 8.19 -1.32 -1.67
N ARG A 30 7.55 -2.02 -0.72
CA ARG A 30 6.09 -2.19 -0.68
C ARG A 30 5.36 -0.86 -0.65
N GLN A 31 5.80 0.08 0.19
CA GLN A 31 5.22 1.43 0.25
C GLN A 31 5.41 2.19 -1.07
N ALA A 32 6.59 2.09 -1.69
CA ALA A 32 6.89 2.76 -2.95
C ALA A 32 6.02 2.22 -4.11
N VAL A 33 5.85 0.90 -4.23
CA VAL A 33 5.01 0.32 -5.29
C VAL A 33 3.52 0.62 -5.07
N LEU A 34 3.06 0.68 -3.81
CA LEU A 34 1.70 1.12 -3.51
C LEU A 34 1.48 2.57 -3.93
N GLN A 35 2.42 3.47 -3.63
CA GLN A 35 2.34 4.88 -4.06
C GLN A 35 2.38 5.00 -5.58
N GLN A 36 3.28 4.28 -6.24
CA GLN A 36 3.36 4.26 -7.70
C GLN A 36 2.05 3.82 -8.35
N GLU A 37 1.37 2.82 -7.79
CA GLU A 37 0.08 2.34 -8.30
C GLU A 37 -1.06 3.31 -8.05
N VAL A 38 -1.07 4.01 -6.91
CA VAL A 38 -2.00 5.12 -6.66
C VAL A 38 -1.83 6.20 -7.73
N ASP A 39 -0.60 6.66 -7.93
CA ASP A 39 -0.30 7.74 -8.87
C ASP A 39 -0.65 7.31 -10.30
N TYR A 40 -0.33 6.08 -10.68
CA TYR A 40 -0.67 5.53 -12.01
C TYR A 40 -2.18 5.45 -12.23
N LEU A 41 -2.95 4.92 -11.27
CA LEU A 41 -4.39 4.81 -11.40
C LEU A 41 -5.08 6.17 -11.44
N LEU A 42 -4.58 7.15 -10.68
CA LEU A 42 -5.07 8.52 -10.75
C LEU A 42 -4.71 9.18 -12.08
N GLU A 43 -3.51 8.95 -12.60
CA GLU A 43 -3.08 9.48 -13.90
C GLU A 43 -3.98 8.99 -15.03
N VAL A 44 -4.26 7.69 -15.06
CA VAL A 44 -5.11 7.07 -16.10
C VAL A 44 -6.58 7.39 -15.84
N GLY A 45 -7.06 7.23 -14.61
CA GLY A 45 -8.47 7.38 -14.26
C GLY A 45 -8.98 8.81 -14.30
N ALA A 46 -8.16 9.79 -13.88
CA ALA A 46 -8.50 11.21 -13.94
C ALA A 46 -8.19 11.84 -15.31
N SER A 47 -7.73 11.05 -16.30
CA SER A 47 -7.42 11.56 -17.64
C SER A 47 -8.66 12.06 -18.39
N GLY A 48 -8.42 12.87 -19.43
CA GLY A 48 -9.46 13.40 -20.32
C GLY A 48 -10.35 12.34 -20.99
N THR A 49 -9.85 11.11 -21.12
CA THR A 49 -10.57 10.01 -21.80
C THR A 49 -11.55 9.29 -20.87
N TYR A 50 -11.20 9.12 -19.60
CA TYR A 50 -11.97 8.29 -18.66
C TYR A 50 -12.77 9.15 -17.68
N GLY A 51 -12.10 9.91 -16.81
CA GLY A 51 -12.77 10.57 -15.68
C GLY A 51 -13.30 9.61 -14.61
N TYR A 52 -12.89 8.34 -14.60
CA TYR A 52 -13.25 7.35 -13.59
C TYR A 52 -12.17 6.25 -13.50
N ILE A 53 -12.13 5.53 -12.38
CA ILE A 53 -11.28 4.36 -12.18
C ILE A 53 -12.14 3.10 -12.30
N SER A 54 -12.01 2.39 -13.42
CA SER A 54 -12.83 1.21 -13.70
C SER A 54 -12.45 -0.01 -12.85
N PRO A 55 -13.38 -0.96 -12.64
CA PRO A 55 -13.06 -2.25 -12.04
C PRO A 55 -12.02 -3.06 -12.82
N ALA A 56 -11.88 -2.84 -14.13
CA ALA A 56 -10.83 -3.47 -14.93
C ALA A 56 -9.44 -2.89 -14.60
N MET A 57 -9.34 -1.57 -14.44
CA MET A 57 -8.09 -0.91 -14.01
C MET A 57 -7.67 -1.35 -12.61
N GLN A 58 -8.62 -1.48 -11.68
CA GLN A 58 -8.36 -1.99 -10.34
C GLN A 58 -7.80 -3.43 -10.38
N ARG A 59 -8.43 -4.34 -11.13
CA ARG A 59 -7.93 -5.72 -11.27
C ARG A 59 -6.53 -5.78 -11.87
N GLN A 60 -6.25 -4.93 -12.86
CA GLN A 60 -4.91 -4.86 -13.46
C GLN A 60 -3.88 -4.33 -12.45
N SER A 61 -4.25 -3.37 -11.61
CA SER A 61 -3.40 -2.88 -10.51
C SER A 61 -3.09 -3.98 -9.49
N MET A 62 -4.10 -4.77 -9.10
CA MET A 62 -3.90 -5.93 -8.22
C MET A 62 -2.88 -6.92 -8.80
N GLN A 63 -2.99 -7.25 -10.09
CA GLN A 63 -2.03 -8.14 -10.77
C GLN A 63 -0.60 -7.57 -10.80
N ARG A 64 -0.45 -6.26 -11.02
CA ARG A 64 0.86 -5.60 -10.96
C ARG A 64 1.44 -5.63 -9.55
N LEU A 65 0.64 -5.32 -8.53
CA LEU A 65 1.07 -5.42 -7.13
C LEU A 65 1.43 -6.87 -6.73
N ALA A 66 0.70 -7.85 -7.27
CA ALA A 66 1.01 -9.27 -7.06
C ALA A 66 2.38 -9.66 -7.63
N SER A 67 2.81 -9.06 -8.74
CA SER A 67 4.15 -9.27 -9.30
C SER A 67 5.28 -8.79 -8.36
N PHE A 68 4.98 -7.87 -7.42
CA PHE A 68 5.89 -7.43 -6.36
C PHE A 68 5.75 -8.24 -5.06
N GLY A 69 4.98 -9.33 -5.07
CA GLY A 69 4.81 -10.22 -3.92
C GLY A 69 3.77 -9.77 -2.90
N LEU A 70 2.86 -8.85 -3.27
CA LEU A 70 1.67 -8.55 -2.47
C LEU A 70 0.56 -9.56 -2.78
N ARG A 71 -0.28 -9.89 -1.81
CA ARG A 71 -1.43 -10.77 -2.01
C ARG A 71 -2.66 -9.96 -2.42
N GLU A 72 -3.27 -10.32 -3.56
CA GLU A 72 -4.40 -9.57 -4.12
C GLU A 72 -5.55 -9.41 -3.12
N GLN A 73 -5.90 -10.48 -2.39
CA GLN A 73 -7.00 -10.46 -1.41
C GLN A 73 -6.76 -9.53 -0.21
N ASP A 74 -5.50 -9.17 0.04
CA ASP A 74 -5.11 -8.33 1.17
C ASP A 74 -4.98 -6.85 0.77
N ILE A 75 -5.17 -6.50 -0.52
CA ILE A 75 -5.13 -5.13 -1.02
C ILE A 75 -6.54 -4.53 -0.93
N TYR A 76 -6.64 -3.36 -0.30
CA TYR A 76 -7.91 -2.65 -0.17
C TYR A 76 -7.83 -1.26 -0.81
N TYR A 77 -8.87 -0.92 -1.57
CA TYR A 77 -8.98 0.33 -2.33
C TYR A 77 -10.13 1.16 -1.78
N GLU A 78 -9.87 2.43 -1.48
CA GLU A 78 -10.88 3.42 -1.14
C GLU A 78 -10.89 4.52 -2.20
N TYR A 79 -12.07 4.84 -2.70
CA TYR A 79 -12.28 5.86 -3.71
C TYR A 79 -13.16 6.96 -3.12
N ALA A 80 -12.79 8.22 -3.35
CA ALA A 80 -13.65 9.35 -3.01
C ALA A 80 -13.47 10.47 -4.04
N THR A 81 -14.50 11.31 -4.18
CA THR A 81 -14.44 12.52 -5.01
C THR A 81 -14.78 13.75 -4.18
N THR A 82 -14.32 14.92 -4.62
CA THR A 82 -14.63 16.18 -3.94
C THR A 82 -16.09 16.61 -4.08
N SER A 83 -16.82 16.08 -5.06
CA SER A 83 -18.23 16.37 -5.31
C SER A 83 -19.20 15.32 -4.74
N GLY A 84 -18.69 14.19 -4.25
CA GLY A 84 -19.50 13.07 -3.75
C GLY A 84 -20.05 12.13 -4.84
N VAL A 85 -19.74 12.39 -6.12
CA VAL A 85 -20.05 11.45 -7.21
C VAL A 85 -19.16 10.21 -7.13
N SER A 86 -19.60 9.09 -7.69
CA SER A 86 -18.78 7.88 -7.71
C SER A 86 -17.54 8.07 -8.60
N ALA A 87 -16.36 7.75 -8.08
CA ALA A 87 -15.13 7.77 -8.88
C ALA A 87 -14.95 6.52 -9.76
N THR A 88 -15.84 5.54 -9.68
CA THR A 88 -15.70 4.23 -10.34
C THR A 88 -16.77 3.95 -11.39
N ASP A 89 -17.74 4.84 -11.52
CA ASP A 89 -18.87 4.70 -12.43
C ASP A 89 -18.53 5.23 -13.83
N SER A 90 -18.46 4.32 -14.81
CA SER A 90 -18.21 4.70 -16.21
C SER A 90 -19.39 5.39 -16.88
N SER A 91 -20.60 5.21 -16.34
CA SER A 91 -21.81 5.85 -16.89
C SER A 91 -21.94 7.31 -16.48
N ASN A 92 -21.28 7.70 -15.39
CA ASN A 92 -21.22 9.07 -14.89
C ASN A 92 -19.77 9.49 -14.60
N PRO A 93 -18.94 9.71 -15.64
CA PRO A 93 -17.57 10.18 -15.44
C PRO A 93 -17.48 11.47 -14.63
N VAL A 94 -16.44 11.56 -13.80
CA VAL A 94 -16.14 12.73 -13.00
C VAL A 94 -15.71 13.86 -13.93
N LEU A 95 -16.46 14.96 -13.94
CA LEU A 95 -16.17 16.10 -14.81
C LEU A 95 -14.89 16.84 -14.41
N ARG A 96 -14.28 17.49 -15.41
CA ARG A 96 -13.08 18.30 -15.24
C ARG A 96 -13.18 19.28 -14.07
N GLY A 97 -12.13 19.33 -13.26
CA GLY A 97 -12.04 20.22 -12.09
C GLY A 97 -12.60 19.62 -10.79
N THR A 98 -13.18 18.42 -10.83
CA THR A 98 -13.52 17.65 -9.62
C THR A 98 -12.34 16.75 -9.25
N GLY A 99 -11.95 16.73 -7.97
CA GLY A 99 -10.87 15.89 -7.48
C GLY A 99 -11.32 14.44 -7.31
N ILE A 100 -10.54 13.50 -7.84
CA ILE A 100 -10.61 12.07 -7.55
C ILE A 100 -9.49 11.75 -6.57
N SER A 101 -9.83 11.09 -5.47
CA SER A 101 -8.90 10.60 -4.47
C SER A 101 -8.93 9.08 -4.38
N LEU A 102 -7.75 8.51 -4.18
CA LEU A 102 -7.52 7.09 -4.11
C LEU A 102 -6.61 6.80 -2.92
N THR A 103 -7.05 5.88 -2.07
CA THR A 103 -6.23 5.26 -1.04
C THR A 103 -6.09 3.77 -1.33
N ILE A 104 -4.85 3.27 -1.38
CA ILE A 104 -4.57 1.83 -1.40
C ILE A 104 -3.96 1.45 -0.06
N SER A 105 -4.42 0.35 0.55
CA SER A 105 -3.85 -0.15 1.80
C SER A 105 -3.52 -1.64 1.77
N TYR A 106 -2.45 -2.02 2.46
CA TYR A 106 -1.95 -3.40 2.56
C TYR A 106 -1.39 -3.67 3.97
N PRO A 107 -1.60 -4.87 4.57
CA PRO A 107 -1.12 -5.15 5.92
C PRO A 107 0.41 -5.22 6.01
N TYR A 108 0.98 -4.89 7.17
CA TYR A 108 2.41 -5.11 7.44
C TYR A 108 2.79 -6.59 7.61
N GLU A 109 1.80 -7.48 7.68
CA GLU A 109 1.96 -8.91 7.92
C GLU A 109 2.81 -9.14 9.19
N ASN A 110 3.80 -10.02 9.13
CA ASN A 110 4.69 -10.34 10.26
C ASN A 110 6.09 -9.72 10.11
N LEU A 111 6.26 -8.68 9.26
CA LEU A 111 7.60 -8.15 8.95
C LEU A 111 8.35 -7.64 10.19
N PHE A 112 7.64 -7.07 11.15
CA PHE A 112 8.23 -6.45 12.35
C PHE A 112 8.31 -7.40 13.54
N VAL A 113 7.89 -8.67 13.41
CA VAL A 113 7.95 -9.65 14.52
C VAL A 113 9.38 -9.82 15.03
N ILE A 114 10.38 -9.67 14.17
CA ILE A 114 11.79 -9.80 14.54
C ILE A 114 12.26 -8.73 15.55
N ASP A 115 11.61 -7.56 15.60
CA ASP A 115 11.97 -6.51 16.56
C ASP A 115 11.70 -6.94 18.02
N SER A 116 10.80 -7.92 18.22
CA SER A 116 10.57 -8.53 19.53
C SER A 116 11.81 -9.25 20.09
N LEU A 117 12.76 -9.67 19.24
CA LEU A 117 14.00 -10.32 19.66
C LEU A 117 14.89 -9.39 20.52
N ILE A 118 14.74 -8.08 20.36
CA ILE A 118 15.46 -7.06 21.15
C ILE A 118 14.54 -6.30 22.11
N GLY A 119 13.33 -6.82 22.36
CA GLY A 119 12.38 -6.25 23.31
C GLY A 119 11.58 -5.06 22.78
N ILE A 120 11.58 -4.81 21.47
CA ILE A 120 10.71 -3.81 20.85
C ILE A 120 9.35 -4.44 20.56
N GLN A 121 8.27 -3.76 20.95
CA GLN A 121 6.91 -4.22 20.65
C GLN A 121 6.68 -4.16 19.13
N PRO A 122 6.34 -5.29 18.47
CA PRO A 122 6.06 -5.29 17.04
C PRO A 122 4.77 -4.53 16.72
N ILE A 123 4.69 -4.05 15.48
CA ILE A 123 3.47 -3.45 14.93
C ILE A 123 2.31 -4.47 15.03
N ALA A 124 1.12 -3.99 15.38
CA ALA A 124 -0.04 -4.86 15.54
C ALA A 124 -0.45 -5.51 14.20
N PRO A 125 -0.95 -6.77 14.18
CA PRO A 125 -1.22 -7.51 12.95
C PRO A 125 -2.27 -6.87 12.01
N TYR A 126 -3.12 -6.01 12.56
CA TYR A 126 -4.18 -5.31 11.83
C TYR A 126 -3.73 -3.96 11.23
N GLU A 127 -2.51 -3.53 11.54
CA GLU A 127 -1.98 -2.28 10.99
C GLU A 127 -1.64 -2.43 9.51
N ARG A 128 -1.89 -1.36 8.76
CA ARG A 128 -1.80 -1.36 7.31
C ARG A 128 -0.94 -0.19 6.82
N MET A 129 -0.06 -0.50 5.89
CA MET A 129 0.55 0.49 5.00
C MET A 129 -0.54 1.14 4.18
N LYS A 130 -0.44 2.44 3.95
CA LYS A 130 -1.37 3.21 3.13
C LYS A 130 -0.60 4.09 2.16
N ALA A 131 -1.03 4.09 0.91
CA ALA A 131 -0.65 5.07 -0.10
C ALA A 131 -1.89 5.90 -0.46
N PHE A 132 -1.70 7.19 -0.68
CA PHE A 132 -2.78 8.13 -0.94
C PHE A 132 -2.38 9.11 -2.04
N GLY A 133 -3.37 9.50 -2.84
CA GLY A 133 -3.21 10.52 -3.85
C GLY A 133 -4.55 11.16 -4.18
N MET A 134 -4.47 12.36 -4.75
CA MET A 134 -5.62 13.06 -5.30
C MET A 134 -5.22 13.75 -6.60
N LYS A 135 -6.03 13.59 -7.64
CA LYS A 135 -5.84 14.27 -8.93
C LYS A 135 -7.16 14.86 -9.41
N MET A 136 -7.09 16.07 -9.98
CA MET A 136 -8.25 16.69 -10.62
C MET A 136 -8.56 15.96 -11.91
N SER A 137 -9.84 15.62 -12.12
CA SER A 137 -10.28 15.06 -13.38
C SER A 137 -10.03 16.07 -14.51
N GLU A 138 -9.65 15.53 -15.67
CA GLU A 138 -9.45 16.25 -16.92
C GLU A 138 -10.57 15.94 -17.93
N TYR A 139 -11.53 15.07 -17.56
CA TYR A 139 -12.58 14.60 -18.46
C TYR A 139 -13.48 15.71 -18.98
N VAL A 140 -13.62 15.78 -20.30
CA VAL A 140 -14.51 16.69 -21.03
C VAL A 140 -15.40 15.82 -21.94
N PRO A 141 -16.74 15.93 -21.84
CA PRO A 141 -17.68 15.14 -22.65
C PRO A 141 -17.69 15.52 -24.14
#